data_AF-A0A6I5PA15-F1
#
_entry.id   AF-A0A6I5PA15-F1
#
_cell.length_a   1.000
_cell.length_b   1.000
_cell.length_c   1.000
_cell.angle_alpha   90.00
_cell.angle_beta   90.00
_cell.angle_gamma   90.00
#
_symmetry.space_group_name_H-M   'P 1'
#
loop_
_entity.id
_entity.type
_entity.pdbx_description
1 polymer ?
#
loop_
_entity_poly.entity_id
_entity_poly.type
_entity_poly.pdbx_seq_one_letter_code
_entity_poly.pdbx_strand_id
1 'polypeptide(L)'
;MSLHALINDLKTIPDWRRGCQPVDYPLWSLLLLSLLSAMSGYTSLRGMSDFMARHYRSVMMHLGSPHESAPAYGTVRRMTQWVDGAAVTQCFERWAQAEAALSTAKGLAIDGKVLGSTVSDCHGAQQDYISVVSACVHEHGWVAAQVSFALQESNEIAAVRALLKHLEVKGAWLTLDALHCQKNG
;
A
#
# COMPACT_ATOMS: atom_id res chain seq x y z
N MET A 1 4.19 18.22 6.08
CA MET A 1 4.24 18.04 4.61
C MET A 1 2.85 17.77 4.07
N SER A 2 2.26 18.77 3.41
CA SER A 2 0.86 18.71 2.96
C SER A 2 0.58 17.57 1.98
N LEU A 3 -0.70 17.17 1.89
CA LEU A 3 -1.27 16.23 0.92
C LEU A 3 -0.75 16.38 -0.53
N HIS A 4 -0.29 17.59 -0.90
CA HIS A 4 0.36 17.85 -2.17
C HIS A 4 1.64 17.03 -2.41
N ALA A 5 2.43 16.74 -1.37
CA ALA A 5 3.63 15.92 -1.48
C ALA A 5 3.27 14.49 -1.94
N LEU A 6 2.28 13.86 -1.30
CA LEU A 6 1.76 12.57 -1.70
C LEU A 6 1.23 12.60 -3.14
N ILE A 7 0.44 13.62 -3.50
CA ILE A 7 -0.09 13.75 -4.86
C ILE A 7 1.03 13.87 -5.90
N ASN A 8 2.11 14.61 -5.59
CA ASN A 8 3.24 14.75 -6.49
C ASN A 8 4.00 13.44 -6.67
N ASP A 9 4.19 12.67 -5.60
CA ASP A 9 4.76 11.32 -5.68
C ASP A 9 3.87 10.38 -6.51
N LEU A 10 2.56 10.39 -6.29
CA LEU A 10 1.61 9.56 -7.05
C LEU A 10 1.59 9.89 -8.56
N LYS A 11 1.90 11.14 -8.95
CA LYS A 11 2.03 11.53 -10.36
C LYS A 11 3.24 10.91 -11.06
N THR A 12 4.23 10.42 -10.32
CA THR A 12 5.41 9.75 -10.89
C THR A 12 5.08 8.35 -11.41
N ILE A 13 3.98 7.75 -10.95
CA ILE A 13 3.56 6.41 -11.37
C ILE A 13 3.07 6.47 -12.83
N PRO A 14 3.60 5.60 -13.72
CA PRO A 14 3.25 5.63 -15.14
C PRO A 14 1.77 5.32 -15.36
N ASP A 15 1.12 6.11 -16.21
CA ASP A 15 -0.29 5.91 -16.57
C ASP A 15 -0.43 4.93 -17.73
N TRP A 16 -0.77 3.68 -17.41
CA TRP A 16 -0.99 2.59 -18.34
C TRP A 16 -2.13 2.86 -19.36
N ARG A 17 -2.96 3.88 -19.14
CA ARG A 17 -4.08 4.25 -20.05
C ARG A 17 -3.63 5.14 -21.20
N ARG A 18 -2.46 5.80 -21.10
CA ARG A 18 -1.97 6.74 -22.13
C ARG A 18 -1.69 5.97 -23.43
N GLY A 19 -2.39 6.34 -24.49
CA GLY A 19 -2.24 5.76 -25.83
C GLY A 19 -3.40 4.86 -26.28
N CYS A 20 -4.32 4.48 -25.38
CA CYS A 20 -5.47 3.63 -25.75
C CYS A 20 -6.75 4.42 -26.02
N GLN A 21 -7.09 5.39 -25.16
CA GLN A 21 -8.34 6.16 -25.24
C GLN A 21 -8.18 7.56 -24.60
N PRO A 22 -9.02 8.54 -24.95
CA PRO A 22 -9.14 9.77 -24.18
C PRO A 22 -9.54 9.42 -22.74
N VAL A 23 -8.90 10.06 -21.77
CA VAL A 23 -9.13 9.79 -20.35
C VAL A 23 -9.64 11.05 -19.68
N ASP A 24 -10.81 10.98 -19.07
CA ASP A 24 -11.51 12.11 -18.45
C ASP A 24 -10.97 12.49 -17.07
N TYR A 25 -9.92 11.84 -16.55
CA TYR A 25 -9.33 12.13 -15.26
C TYR A 25 -7.92 11.53 -15.09
N PRO A 26 -7.05 12.19 -14.30
CA PRO A 26 -5.68 11.74 -14.13
C PRO A 26 -5.59 10.50 -13.21
N LEU A 27 -4.60 9.64 -13.46
CA LEU A 27 -4.43 8.38 -12.70
C LEU A 27 -4.19 8.64 -11.21
N TRP A 28 -3.40 9.66 -10.86
CA TRP A 28 -3.10 10.00 -9.47
C TRP A 28 -4.37 10.21 -8.63
N SER A 29 -5.47 10.68 -9.23
CA SER A 29 -6.75 10.87 -8.52
C SER A 29 -7.36 9.54 -8.08
N LEU A 30 -7.27 8.52 -8.94
CA LEU A 30 -7.72 7.17 -8.61
C LEU A 30 -6.84 6.53 -7.53
N LEU A 31 -5.52 6.70 -7.64
CA LEU A 31 -4.58 6.16 -6.67
C LEU A 31 -4.79 6.79 -5.30
N LEU A 32 -4.93 8.11 -5.24
CA LEU A 32 -5.26 8.81 -4.00
C LEU A 32 -6.55 8.30 -3.37
N LEU A 33 -7.62 8.18 -4.16
CA LEU A 33 -8.90 7.69 -3.66
C LEU A 33 -8.86 6.21 -3.25
N SER A 34 -8.01 5.39 -3.87
CA SER A 34 -7.80 4.01 -3.42
C SER A 34 -7.12 3.95 -2.05
N LEU A 35 -6.15 4.83 -1.78
CA LEU A 35 -5.53 4.95 -0.48
C LEU A 35 -6.54 5.44 0.56
N LEU A 36 -7.29 6.49 0.26
CA LEU A 36 -8.35 7.00 1.14
C LEU A 36 -9.44 5.97 1.41
N SER A 37 -9.81 5.19 0.41
CA SER A 37 -10.75 4.07 0.53
C SER A 37 -10.22 3.03 1.52
N ALA A 38 -8.98 2.58 1.35
CA ALA A 38 -8.34 1.60 2.23
C ALA A 38 -8.23 2.13 3.67
N MET A 39 -7.80 3.39 3.85
CA MET A 39 -7.73 4.05 5.15
C MET A 39 -9.11 4.20 5.82
N SER A 40 -10.18 4.29 5.02
CA SER A 40 -11.56 4.34 5.48
C SER A 40 -12.18 2.95 5.72
N GLY A 41 -11.40 1.87 5.60
CA GLY A 41 -11.84 0.49 5.81
C GLY A 41 -12.51 -0.17 4.59
N TYR A 42 -12.56 0.50 3.44
CA TYR A 42 -13.10 -0.04 2.19
C TYR A 42 -11.99 -0.70 1.38
N THR A 43 -11.63 -1.93 1.75
CA THR A 43 -10.50 -2.68 1.17
C THR A 43 -10.88 -3.64 0.04
N SER A 44 -12.18 -3.93 -0.13
CA SER A 44 -12.65 -4.75 -1.25
C SER A 44 -12.78 -3.92 -2.53
N LEU A 45 -12.63 -4.55 -3.70
CA LEU A 45 -12.79 -3.87 -5.00
C LEU A 45 -14.16 -3.17 -5.12
N ARG A 46 -15.23 -3.84 -4.67
CA ARG A 46 -16.59 -3.27 -4.65
C ARG A 46 -16.67 -2.11 -3.66
N GLY A 47 -16.18 -2.29 -2.44
CA GLY A 47 -16.16 -1.23 -1.42
C GLY A 47 -15.40 0.00 -1.89
N MET A 48 -14.26 -0.18 -2.55
CA MET A 48 -13.49 0.90 -3.13
C MET A 48 -14.22 1.61 -4.25
N SER A 49 -14.88 0.88 -5.15
CA SER A 49 -15.71 1.47 -6.19
C SER A 49 -16.87 2.29 -5.58
N ASP A 50 -17.52 1.77 -4.53
CA ASP A 50 -18.61 2.46 -3.84
C ASP A 50 -18.12 3.70 -3.08
N PHE A 51 -16.92 3.63 -2.50
CA PHE A 51 -16.26 4.78 -1.86
C PHE A 51 -15.94 5.87 -2.89
N MET A 52 -15.33 5.49 -4.02
CA MET A 52 -15.03 6.41 -5.11
C MET A 52 -16.31 7.05 -5.67
N ALA A 53 -17.36 6.28 -5.93
CA ALA A 53 -18.63 6.82 -6.42
C ALA A 53 -19.23 7.88 -5.49
N ARG A 54 -19.06 7.72 -4.17
CA ARG A 54 -19.59 8.66 -3.16
C ARG A 54 -18.71 9.90 -2.95
N HIS A 55 -17.39 9.73 -2.96
CA HIS A 55 -16.46 10.77 -2.49
C HIS A 55 -15.64 11.43 -3.59
N TYR A 56 -15.59 10.88 -4.81
CA TYR A 56 -14.75 11.39 -5.90
C TYR A 56 -14.96 12.88 -6.15
N ARG A 57 -16.20 13.30 -6.37
CA ARG A 57 -16.53 14.70 -6.64
C ARG A 57 -16.08 15.63 -5.50
N SER A 58 -16.37 15.26 -4.26
CA SER A 58 -16.01 16.08 -3.09
C SER A 58 -14.49 16.24 -2.96
N VAL A 59 -13.73 15.15 -3.14
CA VAL A 59 -12.27 15.18 -3.06
C VAL A 59 -11.68 16.00 -4.21
N MET A 60 -12.19 15.83 -5.44
CA MET A 60 -11.71 16.57 -6.61
C MET A 60 -12.00 18.07 -6.52
N MET A 61 -13.19 18.46 -6.03
CA MET A 61 -13.52 19.86 -5.76
C MET A 61 -12.56 20.47 -4.72
N HIS A 62 -12.27 19.74 -3.64
CA HIS A 62 -11.33 20.21 -2.62
C HIS A 62 -9.89 20.37 -3.15
N LEU A 63 -9.52 19.57 -4.15
CA LEU A 63 -8.22 19.64 -4.81
C LEU A 63 -8.17 20.59 -6.02
N GLY A 64 -9.28 21.30 -6.32
CA GLY A 64 -9.36 22.23 -7.45
C GLY A 64 -9.30 21.57 -8.83
N SER A 65 -9.66 20.28 -8.92
CA SER A 65 -9.67 19.54 -10.18
C SER A 65 -11.01 19.72 -10.92
N PRO A 66 -11.01 19.99 -12.24
CA PRO A 66 -12.24 20.15 -13.02
C PRO A 66 -12.96 18.82 -13.31
N HIS A 67 -12.34 17.69 -12.95
CA HIS A 67 -12.87 16.36 -13.22
C HIS A 67 -13.81 15.93 -12.09
N GLU A 68 -15.13 15.98 -12.33
CA GLU A 68 -16.14 15.69 -11.31
C GLU A 68 -16.76 14.29 -11.41
N SER A 69 -16.57 13.62 -12.56
CA SER A 69 -17.17 12.31 -12.83
C SER A 69 -16.40 11.18 -12.18
N ALA A 70 -17.06 10.43 -11.29
CA ALA A 70 -16.47 9.26 -10.66
C ALA A 70 -16.12 8.16 -11.68
N PRO A 71 -15.06 7.37 -11.43
CA PRO A 71 -14.70 6.25 -12.29
C PRO A 71 -15.77 5.17 -12.28
N ALA A 72 -16.04 4.59 -13.44
CA ALA A 72 -16.85 3.37 -13.53
C ALA A 72 -16.12 2.18 -12.89
N TYR A 73 -16.88 1.20 -12.39
CA TYR A 73 -16.35 -0.03 -11.77
C TYR A 73 -15.28 -0.72 -12.63
N GLY A 74 -15.49 -0.78 -13.95
CA GLY A 74 -14.51 -1.38 -14.88
C GLY A 74 -13.18 -0.63 -14.93
N THR A 75 -13.15 0.68 -14.67
CA THR A 75 -11.90 1.44 -14.57
C THR A 75 -11.20 1.18 -13.24
N VAL A 76 -11.95 1.12 -12.13
CA VAL A 76 -11.41 0.76 -10.82
C VAL A 76 -10.80 -0.64 -10.85
N ARG A 77 -11.49 -1.61 -11.46
CA ARG A 77 -10.99 -2.98 -11.63
C ARG A 77 -9.72 -3.04 -12.48
N ARG A 78 -9.66 -2.31 -13.60
CA ARG A 78 -8.45 -2.25 -14.42
C ARG A 78 -7.30 -1.60 -13.66
N MET A 79 -7.55 -0.52 -12.92
CA MET A 79 -6.52 0.09 -12.08
C MET A 79 -5.88 -0.94 -11.14
N THR A 80 -6.68 -1.75 -10.44
CA THR A 80 -6.13 -2.79 -9.54
C THR A 80 -5.36 -3.91 -10.24
N GLN A 81 -5.52 -4.08 -11.56
CA GLN A 81 -4.86 -5.13 -12.33
C GLN A 81 -3.56 -4.65 -13.00
N TRP A 82 -3.52 -3.38 -13.40
CA TRP A 82 -2.47 -2.84 -14.26
C TRP A 82 -1.51 -1.89 -13.53
N VAL A 83 -1.91 -1.37 -12.36
CA VAL A 83 -1.04 -0.51 -11.55
C VAL A 83 -0.06 -1.37 -10.76
N ASP A 84 1.19 -0.93 -10.71
CA ASP A 84 2.18 -1.47 -9.79
C ASP A 84 1.83 -1.08 -8.34
N GLY A 85 1.31 -2.05 -7.58
CA GLY A 85 0.94 -1.86 -6.18
C GLY A 85 2.14 -1.58 -5.26
N ALA A 86 3.34 -2.07 -5.62
CA ALA A 86 4.56 -1.79 -4.85
C ALA A 86 4.95 -0.31 -5.01
N ALA A 87 4.87 0.24 -6.22
CA ALA A 87 5.12 1.66 -6.46
C ALA A 87 4.14 2.57 -5.68
N VAL A 88 2.85 2.21 -5.62
CA VAL A 88 1.85 2.95 -4.83
C VAL A 88 2.17 2.89 -3.33
N THR A 89 2.51 1.69 -2.84
CA THR A 89 2.88 1.46 -1.43
C THR A 89 4.09 2.31 -1.04
N GLN A 90 5.14 2.30 -1.86
CA GLN A 90 6.35 3.11 -1.61
C GLN A 90 6.06 4.62 -1.59
N CYS A 91 5.19 5.11 -2.46
CA CYS A 91 4.79 6.52 -2.44
C CYS A 91 4.07 6.88 -1.13
N PHE A 92 3.18 6.00 -0.68
CA PHE A 92 2.46 6.19 0.58
C PHE A 92 3.40 6.10 1.79
N GLU A 93 4.30 5.10 1.82
CA GLU A 93 5.31 4.95 2.86
C GLU A 93 6.19 6.18 2.96
N ARG A 94 6.80 6.66 1.87
CA ARG A 94 7.62 7.88 1.90
C ARG A 94 6.88 9.08 2.46
N TRP A 95 5.62 9.28 2.06
CA TRP A 95 4.79 10.35 2.60
C TRP A 95 4.50 10.15 4.09
N ALA A 96 4.11 8.94 4.49
CA ALA A 96 3.79 8.61 5.88
C ALA A 96 5.00 8.75 6.80
N GLN A 97 6.18 8.32 6.36
CA GLN A 97 7.44 8.48 7.09
C GLN A 97 7.85 9.95 7.25
N ALA A 98 7.54 10.79 6.27
CA ALA A 98 7.84 12.21 6.32
C ALA A 98 6.88 12.97 7.27
N GLU A 99 5.61 12.54 7.37
CA GLU A 99 4.63 13.17 8.27
C GLU A 99 4.61 12.61 9.68
N ALA A 100 4.60 11.30 9.80
CA ALA A 100 4.79 10.64 11.07
C ALA A 100 6.29 10.50 11.24
N ALA A 101 6.92 11.48 11.89
CA ALA A 101 8.32 11.42 12.27
C ALA A 101 8.59 10.09 12.99
N LEU A 102 9.04 9.07 12.25
CA LEU A 102 9.37 7.74 12.76
C LEU A 102 10.42 7.82 13.87
N SER A 103 11.18 8.92 13.91
CA SER A 103 12.08 9.30 14.99
C SER A 103 11.41 9.48 16.36
N THR A 104 10.08 9.61 16.43
CA THR A 104 9.32 9.69 17.68
C THR A 104 8.66 8.38 18.09
N ALA A 105 8.61 7.38 17.20
CA ALA A 105 7.99 6.10 17.49
C ALA A 105 8.78 5.36 18.57
N LYS A 106 8.19 5.18 19.76
CA LYS A 106 8.87 4.46 20.85
C LYS A 106 8.87 2.94 20.65
N GLY A 107 7.92 2.42 19.86
CA GLY A 107 7.74 0.99 19.66
C GLY A 107 7.14 0.62 18.31
N LEU A 108 7.62 -0.49 17.75
CA LEU A 108 7.19 -1.04 16.47
C LEU A 108 6.80 -2.52 16.62
N ALA A 109 5.62 -2.87 16.12
CA ALA A 109 5.16 -4.24 16.02
C ALA A 109 5.34 -4.74 14.59
N ILE A 110 5.99 -5.90 14.43
CA ILE A 110 6.22 -6.50 13.12
C ILE A 110 5.48 -7.83 13.07
N ASP A 111 4.64 -8.00 12.05
CA ASP A 111 3.75 -9.15 11.88
C ASP A 111 3.74 -9.63 10.44
N GLY A 112 3.82 -10.95 10.24
CA GLY A 112 3.77 -11.62 8.94
C GLY A 112 2.42 -12.28 8.69
N LYS A 113 1.73 -11.92 7.61
CA LYS A 113 0.47 -12.54 7.19
C LYS A 113 0.56 -13.14 5.81
N VAL A 114 0.13 -14.39 5.68
CA VAL A 114 -0.07 -15.04 4.38
C VAL A 114 -1.41 -14.59 3.81
N LEU A 115 -1.40 -14.06 2.58
CA LEU A 115 -2.61 -13.68 1.88
C LEU A 115 -3.35 -14.93 1.41
N GLY A 116 -4.62 -15.04 1.77
CA GLY A 116 -5.50 -16.08 1.25
C GLY A 116 -5.81 -15.86 -0.23
N SER A 117 -6.04 -16.96 -0.96
CA SER A 117 -6.49 -16.95 -2.36
C SER A 117 -5.51 -16.29 -3.38
N THR A 118 -4.22 -16.21 -3.08
CA THR A 118 -3.20 -15.75 -4.04
C THR A 118 -2.68 -16.83 -4.98
N VAL A 119 -3.18 -18.06 -4.83
CA VAL A 119 -2.76 -19.21 -5.64
C VAL A 119 -3.12 -18.96 -7.10
N SER A 120 -2.10 -18.87 -7.94
CA SER A 120 -2.22 -18.70 -9.39
C SER A 120 -2.45 -20.04 -10.12
N ASP A 121 -1.93 -21.14 -9.58
CA ASP A 121 -2.15 -22.52 -10.05
C ASP A 121 -2.72 -23.40 -8.92
N CYS A 122 -4.05 -23.53 -8.88
CA CYS A 122 -4.76 -24.28 -7.85
C CYS A 122 -4.62 -25.81 -7.95
N HIS A 123 -4.00 -26.32 -9.02
CA HIS A 123 -3.84 -27.74 -9.29
C HIS A 123 -2.37 -28.20 -9.39
N GLY A 124 -1.41 -27.27 -9.28
CA GLY A 124 0.02 -27.57 -9.20
C GLY A 124 0.48 -28.00 -7.80
N ALA A 125 1.63 -28.69 -7.73
CA ALA A 125 2.24 -29.16 -6.47
C ALA A 125 2.80 -28.02 -5.59
N GLN A 126 2.84 -26.79 -6.10
CA GLN A 126 3.26 -25.62 -5.35
C GLN A 126 2.19 -24.54 -5.42
N GLN A 127 1.41 -24.45 -4.35
CA GLN A 127 0.50 -23.33 -4.12
C GLN A 127 1.37 -22.11 -3.81
N ASP A 128 1.50 -21.21 -4.79
CA ASP A 128 2.31 -20.00 -4.65
C ASP A 128 1.56 -18.98 -3.78
N TYR A 129 1.96 -18.91 -2.51
CA TYR A 129 1.39 -18.01 -1.52
C TYR A 129 2.22 -16.74 -1.44
N ILE A 130 1.53 -15.60 -1.37
CA ILE A 130 2.16 -14.31 -1.09
C ILE A 130 2.07 -14.07 0.42
N SER A 131 3.22 -13.87 1.06
CA SER A 131 3.29 -13.39 2.44
C SER A 131 3.58 -11.89 2.46
N VAL A 132 2.98 -11.20 3.42
CA VAL A 132 3.17 -9.77 3.67
C VAL A 132 3.63 -9.58 5.10
N VAL A 133 4.79 -8.97 5.28
CA VAL A 133 5.33 -8.57 6.58
C VAL A 133 5.15 -7.08 6.75
N SER A 134 4.46 -6.66 7.80
CA SER A 134 4.14 -5.26 8.07
C SER A 134 4.78 -4.79 9.37
N ALA A 135 5.29 -3.57 9.38
CA ALA A 135 5.78 -2.86 10.55
C ALA A 135 4.77 -1.79 10.97
N CYS A 136 4.14 -1.96 12.12
CA CYS A 136 3.11 -1.07 12.66
C CYS A 136 3.64 -0.27 13.84
N VAL A 137 3.43 1.05 13.84
CA VAL A 137 3.80 1.92 14.97
C VAL A 137 2.81 1.71 16.11
N HIS A 138 3.31 1.35 17.28
CA HIS A 138 2.44 0.95 18.39
C HIS A 138 1.56 2.09 18.90
N GLU A 139 2.09 3.32 18.96
CA GLU A 139 1.43 4.48 19.55
C GLU A 139 0.21 4.95 18.75
N HIS A 140 0.24 4.77 17.43
CA HIS A 140 -0.73 5.37 16.51
C HIS A 140 -1.43 4.33 15.62
N GLY A 141 -0.97 3.07 15.62
CA GLY A 141 -1.63 1.96 14.94
C GLY A 141 -1.54 1.96 13.41
N TRP A 142 -0.74 2.84 12.79
CA TRP A 142 -0.53 2.87 11.35
C TRP A 142 0.69 2.04 10.93
N VAL A 143 0.71 1.59 9.67
CA VAL A 143 1.79 0.78 9.09
C VAL A 143 2.90 1.70 8.56
N ALA A 144 4.09 1.61 9.16
CA ALA A 144 5.29 2.37 8.79
C ALA A 144 5.97 1.89 7.51
N ALA A 145 6.00 0.57 7.31
CA ALA A 145 6.45 -0.05 6.08
C ALA A 145 5.89 -1.48 5.99
N GLN A 146 5.83 -2.01 4.78
CA GLN A 146 5.49 -3.41 4.54
C GLN A 146 6.30 -4.00 3.38
N VAL A 147 6.56 -5.29 3.44
CA VAL A 147 7.24 -6.05 2.37
C VAL A 147 6.42 -7.28 2.05
N SER A 148 6.13 -7.48 0.77
CA SER A 148 5.45 -8.67 0.26
C SER A 148 6.41 -9.54 -0.55
N PHE A 149 6.33 -10.87 -0.39
CA PHE A 149 7.17 -11.84 -1.11
C PHE A 149 6.41 -13.14 -1.39
N ALA A 150 6.78 -13.84 -2.46
CA ALA A 150 6.32 -15.20 -2.73
C ALA A 150 7.06 -16.19 -1.82
N LEU A 151 6.34 -17.14 -1.20
CA LEU A 151 6.91 -18.09 -0.24
C LEU A 151 8.06 -18.95 -0.83
N GLN A 152 8.11 -19.10 -2.14
CA GLN A 152 9.17 -19.85 -2.84
C GLN A 152 10.46 -19.04 -3.00
N GLU A 153 10.36 -17.71 -3.05
CA GLU A 153 11.48 -16.81 -3.34
C GLU A 153 12.18 -16.33 -2.07
N SER A 154 11.43 -16.21 -0.97
CA SER A 154 11.97 -15.70 0.28
C SER A 154 11.26 -16.29 1.50
N ASN A 155 11.78 -15.94 2.68
CA ASN A 155 11.17 -16.29 3.95
C ASN A 155 10.95 -15.05 4.81
N GLU A 156 10.08 -15.20 5.81
CA GLU A 156 9.67 -14.12 6.69
C GLU A 156 10.85 -13.47 7.43
N ILE A 157 11.84 -14.27 7.86
CA ILE A 157 13.02 -13.77 8.56
C ILE A 157 13.82 -12.81 7.65
N ALA A 158 14.02 -13.16 6.39
CA ALA A 158 14.69 -12.31 5.41
C ALA A 158 13.89 -11.02 5.15
N ALA A 159 12.57 -11.13 5.03
CA ALA A 159 11.69 -9.97 4.85
C ALA A 159 11.72 -9.01 6.06
N VAL A 160 11.66 -9.52 7.29
CA VAL A 160 11.79 -8.72 8.51
C VAL A 160 13.14 -8.01 8.56
N ARG A 161 14.25 -8.67 8.20
CA ARG A 161 15.58 -8.04 8.15
C ARG A 161 15.65 -6.92 7.11
N ALA A 162 15.06 -7.13 5.93
CA ALA A 162 14.99 -6.11 4.89
C ALA A 162 14.16 -4.91 5.35
N LEU A 163 13.02 -5.15 6.01
CA LEU A 163 12.12 -4.14 6.55
C LEU A 163 12.81 -3.28 7.63
N LEU A 164 13.51 -3.92 8.57
CA LEU A 164 14.26 -3.22 9.64
C LEU A 164 15.40 -2.37 9.07
N LYS A 165 16.10 -2.88 8.05
CA LYS A 165 17.15 -2.12 7.35
C LYS A 165 16.56 -0.91 6.60
N HIS A 166 15.38 -1.06 6.01
CA HIS A 166 14.69 0.03 5.32
C HIS A 166 14.22 1.14 6.26
N LEU A 167 13.72 0.77 7.44
CA LEU A 167 13.17 1.72 8.42
C LEU A 167 14.22 2.46 9.26
N GLU A 168 15.50 2.09 9.19
CA GLU A 168 16.61 2.67 9.98
C GLU A 168 16.29 2.89 11.48
N VAL A 169 15.53 1.98 12.10
CA VAL A 169 14.99 2.15 13.45
C VAL A 169 16.11 2.19 14.49
N LYS A 170 16.26 3.31 15.20
CA LYS A 170 17.17 3.45 16.34
C LYS A 170 16.40 3.90 17.59
N GLY A 171 16.61 3.21 18.71
CA GLY A 171 16.05 3.59 20.01
C GLY A 171 14.60 3.22 20.26
N ALA A 172 13.93 2.51 19.34
CA ALA A 172 12.60 1.95 19.54
C ALA A 172 12.69 0.48 20.00
N TRP A 173 11.71 0.04 20.80
CA TRP A 173 11.54 -1.38 21.10
C TRP A 173 10.77 -2.08 19.97
N LEU A 174 11.13 -3.33 19.70
CA LEU A 174 10.51 -4.15 18.65
C LEU A 174 9.72 -5.29 19.28
N THR A 175 8.49 -5.50 18.83
CA THR A 175 7.74 -6.73 19.11
C THR A 175 7.62 -7.54 17.84
N LEU A 176 8.03 -8.80 17.94
CA LEU A 176 8.16 -9.78 16.87
C LEU A 176 7.79 -11.15 17.45
N ASP A 177 7.31 -12.05 16.61
CA ASP A 177 7.10 -13.44 17.00
C ASP A 177 8.39 -14.15 17.41
N ALA A 178 8.24 -15.15 18.28
CA ALA A 178 9.37 -15.94 18.82
C ALA A 178 10.21 -16.62 17.73
N LEU A 179 9.62 -16.86 16.54
CA LEU A 179 10.31 -17.38 15.36
C LEU A 179 11.53 -16.52 14.95
N HIS A 180 11.50 -15.22 15.26
CA HIS A 180 12.57 -14.27 14.90
C HIS A 180 13.71 -14.21 15.92
N CYS A 181 13.63 -14.91 17.05
CA CYS A 181 14.70 -15.01 18.06
C CYS A 181 15.83 -15.94 17.61
N GLN A 182 16.51 -15.59 16.51
CA GLN A 182 17.60 -16.37 15.93
C GLN A 182 18.92 -16.08 16.64
N LYS A 183 19.60 -17.13 17.11
CA LYS A 183 20.89 -17.03 17.82
C LYS A 183 22.08 -16.75 16.90
N ASN A 184 22.00 -17.20 15.65
CA ASN A 184 23.06 -17.05 14.65
C ASN A 184 22.52 -16.19 13.52
N GLY A 185 22.87 -14.90 13.55
CA GLY A 185 22.33 -13.85 12.69
C GLY A 185 23.17 -13.60 11.45
#